data_AF-A0A364NU01-F1
#
_entry.id   AF-A0A364NU01-F1
#
_cell.length_a   1.000
_cell.length_b   1.000
_cell.length_c   1.000
_cell.angle_alpha   90.00
_cell.angle_beta   90.00
_cell.angle_gamma   90.00
#
_symmetry.space_group_name_H-M   'P 1'
#
loop_
_entity.id
_entity.type
_entity.pdbx_description
1 polymer ?
#
loop_
_entity_poly.entity_id
_entity_poly.type
_entity_poly.pdbx_seq_one_letter_code
_entity_poly.pdbx_strand_id
1 'polypeptide(L)' 'MSGWRSHDGQQSDRQPIKRTNDDKRRLLQRLRDEQASFKPWVAAAIKEALAKRISELEADLAVTARG' A
#
# COMPACT_ATOMS: atom_id res chain seq x y z
N MET A 1 10.17 19.57 40.27
CA MET A 1 9.47 18.27 40.19
C MET A 1 9.15 18.00 38.74
N SER A 2 9.57 16.83 38.26
CA SER A 2 9.44 16.25 36.92
C SER A 2 8.05 16.54 36.33
N GLY A 3 7.89 16.99 35.09
CA GLY A 3 8.50 16.50 33.86
C GLY A 3 7.33 16.18 32.93
N TRP A 4 6.78 17.21 32.27
CA TRP A 4 5.83 17.00 31.17
C TRP A 4 6.55 16.20 30.11
N ARG A 5 6.24 14.91 30.02
CA ARG A 5 6.67 14.09 28.90
C ARG A 5 5.92 14.63 27.70
N SER A 6 6.60 15.48 26.93
CA SER A 6 6.20 15.82 25.57
C SER A 6 5.83 14.52 24.88
N HIS A 7 4.55 14.35 24.58
CA HIS A 7 4.11 13.27 23.71
C HIS A 7 4.81 13.52 22.38
N ASP A 8 5.77 12.64 22.11
CA ASP A 8 6.41 12.39 20.83
C ASP A 8 5.33 11.97 19.82
N GLY A 9 4.44 12.91 19.47
CA GLY A 9 3.38 12.77 18.48
C GLY A 9 3.56 13.74 17.32
N GLN A 10 4.60 14.57 17.37
CA GLN A 10 4.97 15.51 16.32
C GLN A 10 5.93 14.85 15.31
N GLN A 11 5.62 13.61 14.89
CA GLN A 11 6.21 13.00 13.69
C GLN A 11 5.19 13.12 12.55
N SER A 12 4.73 14.34 12.27
CA SER A 12 3.98 14.61 11.04
C SER A 12 4.47 15.90 10.38
N ASP A 13 5.79 16.02 10.27
CA ASP A 13 6.43 16.81 9.22
C ASP A 13 5.94 16.28 7.87
N ARG A 14 4.88 16.91 7.35
CA ARG A 14 4.78 17.49 6.00
C ARG A 14 5.72 16.93 4.91
N GLN A 15 5.77 15.62 4.73
CA GLN A 15 6.33 14.97 3.55
C GLN A 15 5.19 14.23 2.83
N PRO A 16 4.47 14.90 1.91
CA PRO A 16 3.28 14.33 1.26
C PRO A 16 3.55 13.15 0.31
N ILE A 17 4.81 12.74 0.12
CA ILE A 17 5.21 11.75 -0.90
C ILE A 17 5.56 10.37 -0.28
N LYS A 18 5.93 10.33 1.02
CA LYS A 18 6.33 9.06 1.66
C LYS A 18 5.13 8.22 2.09
N ARG A 19 4.05 8.85 2.58
CA ARG A 19 2.81 8.16 2.97
C ARG A 19 2.13 7.49 1.78
N THR A 20 2.00 8.19 0.65
CA THR A 20 1.32 7.64 -0.54
C THR A 20 2.03 6.42 -1.14
N ASN A 21 3.36 6.38 -1.16
CA ASN A 21 4.10 5.20 -1.63
C ASN A 21 4.00 4.03 -0.66
N ASP A 22 4.09 4.30 0.64
CA ASP A 22 3.93 3.26 1.67
C ASP A 22 2.49 2.69 1.66
N ASP A 23 1.49 3.55 1.50
CA ASP A 23 0.08 3.15 1.36
C ASP A 23 -0.17 2.33 0.09
N LYS A 24 0.46 2.70 -1.04
CA LYS A 24 0.43 1.92 -2.28
C LYS A 24 1.09 0.55 -2.11
N ARG A 25 2.22 0.46 -1.39
CA ARG A 25 2.89 -0.83 -1.07
C ARG A 25 2.00 -1.71 -0.18
N ARG A 26 1.38 -1.13 0.85
CA ARG A 26 0.42 -1.85 1.71
C ARG A 26 -0.79 -2.34 0.93
N LEU A 27 -1.32 -1.51 0.03
CA LEU A 27 -2.42 -1.89 -0.85
C LEU A 27 -2.01 -3.04 -1.77
N LEU A 28 -0.82 -2.99 -2.37
CA LEU A 28 -0.28 -4.08 -3.20
C LEU A 28 -0.22 -5.40 -2.42
N GLN A 29 0.33 -5.37 -1.20
CA GLN A 29 0.40 -6.56 -0.35
C GLN A 29 -0.99 -7.12 -0.06
N ARG A 30 -1.95 -6.26 0.32
CA ARG A 30 -3.34 -6.65 0.58
C ARG A 30 -4.02 -7.28 -0.63
N LEU A 31 -3.82 -6.74 -1.83
CA LEU A 31 -4.39 -7.30 -3.06
C LEU A 31 -3.77 -8.67 -3.39
N ARG A 32 -2.48 -8.87 -3.13
CA ARG A 32 -1.83 -10.18 -3.27
C ARG A 32 -2.37 -11.21 -2.29
N ASP A 33 -2.57 -10.81 -1.03
CA ASP A 33 -3.14 -11.68 0.00
C ASP A 33 -4.60 -12.06 -0.35
N GLU A 34 -5.38 -11.10 -0.88
CA GLU A 34 -6.73 -11.34 -1.37
C GLU A 34 -6.74 -12.29 -2.58
N GLN A 35 -5.79 -12.12 -3.51
CA GLN A 35 -5.61 -13.02 -4.66
C GLN A 35 -5.30 -14.45 -4.21
N ALA A 36 -4.41 -14.62 -3.22
CA ALA A 36 -4.08 -15.91 -2.64
C ALA A 36 -5.26 -16.54 -1.89
N SER A 37 -6.15 -15.70 -1.33
CA SER A 37 -7.36 -16.12 -0.62
C SER A 37 -8.53 -16.44 -1.56
N PHE A 38 -8.36 -16.31 -2.89
CA PHE A 38 -9.44 -16.56 -3.83
C PHE A 38 -9.89 -18.01 -3.80
N LYS A 39 -11.21 -18.16 -3.73
CA LYS A 39 -11.87 -19.45 -3.81
C LYS A 39 -11.89 -19.95 -5.26
N PRO A 40 -11.90 -21.27 -5.50
CA PRO A 40 -11.81 -21.84 -6.85
C PRO A 40 -12.94 -21.38 -7.78
N TRP A 41 -14.13 -21.07 -7.24
CA TRP A 41 -15.29 -20.59 -7.98
C TRP A 41 -15.32 -19.08 -8.25
N VAL A 42 -14.28 -18.33 -7.86
CA VAL A 42 -14.18 -16.91 -8.21
C VAL A 42 -14.09 -16.78 -9.73
N ALA A 43 -14.94 -15.92 -10.30
CA ALA A 43 -15.02 -15.70 -11.74
C ALA A 43 -13.66 -15.29 -12.32
N ALA A 44 -13.29 -15.87 -13.47
CA ALA A 44 -12.02 -15.60 -14.14
C ALA A 44 -11.79 -14.09 -14.39
N ALA A 45 -12.84 -13.39 -14.82
CA ALA A 45 -12.80 -11.94 -15.04
C ALA A 45 -12.39 -11.14 -13.79
N ILE A 46 -12.76 -11.60 -12.59
CA ILE A 46 -12.37 -10.94 -11.32
C ILE A 46 -10.89 -11.20 -11.04
N LYS A 47 -10.41 -12.42 -11.28
CA LYS A 47 -8.98 -12.78 -11.12
C LYS A 47 -8.11 -11.95 -12.07
N GLU A 48 -8.55 -11.79 -13.32
CA GLU A 48 -7.87 -10.99 -14.34
C GLU A 48 -7.87 -9.50 -13.99
N ALA A 49 -9.02 -8.96 -13.55
CA ALA A 49 -9.11 -7.57 -13.12
C ALA A 49 -8.21 -7.27 -11.91
N LEU A 50 -8.17 -8.18 -10.92
CA LEU A 50 -7.29 -8.03 -9.75
C LEU A 50 -5.82 -8.13 -10.16
N ALA A 51 -5.45 -9.10 -10.99
CA ALA A 51 -4.09 -9.25 -11.50
C ALA A 51 -3.63 -8.01 -12.27
N LYS A 52 -4.51 -7.44 -13.11
CA LYS A 52 -4.23 -6.18 -13.82
C LYS A 52 -3.98 -5.04 -12.84
N ARG A 53 -4.83 -4.89 -11.82
CA ARG A 53 -4.70 -3.83 -10.82
C ARG A 53 -3.40 -3.93 -10.00
N ILE A 54 -2.99 -5.16 -9.67
CA ILE A 54 -1.71 -5.45 -9.01
C ILE A 54 -0.55 -4.97 -9.91
N SER A 55 -0.53 -5.37 -11.18
CA SER A 55 0.52 -4.97 -12.12
C SER A 55 0.60 -3.45 -12.33
N GLU A 56 -0.54 -2.77 -12.41
CA GLU A 56 -0.59 -1.30 -12.51
C GLU A 56 -0.01 -0.62 -11.27
N LEU A 57 -0.33 -1.12 -10.07
CA LEU A 57 0.22 -0.64 -8.79
C LEU A 57 1.73 -0.90 -8.67
N GLU A 58 2.21 -2.05 -9.12
CA GLU A 58 3.65 -2.37 -9.15
C GLU A 58 4.41 -1.42 -10.09
N ALA A 59 3.87 -1.16 -11.28
CA ALA A 59 4.47 -0.24 -12.24
C ALA A 59 4.53 1.20 -11.69
N ASP A 60 3.43 1.70 -11.12
CA ASP A 60 3.37 3.04 -10.52
C ASP A 60 4.36 3.20 -9.34
N LEU A 61 4.48 2.17 -8.50
CA LEU A 61 5.49 2.12 -7.44
C LEU A 61 6.92 2.08 -7.99
N ALA A 62 7.17 1.36 -9.09
CA ALA A 62 8.50 1.26 -9.71
C ALA A 62 8.92 2.56 -10.41
N VAL A 63 7.96 3.30 -10.98
CA VAL A 63 8.19 4.65 -11.53
C VAL A 63 8.50 5.61 -10.38
N THR A 64 7.71 5.59 -9.31
CA THR A 64 7.91 6.49 -8.18
C THR A 64 9.17 6.17 -7.38
N ALA A 65 9.64 4.92 -7.35
CA ALA A 65 10.89 4.54 -6.70
C ALA A 65 12.16 4.96 -7.47
N ARG A 66 12.03 5.29 -8.77
CA ARG A 66 13.14 5.73 -9.62
C ARG A 66 13.23 7.25 -9.81
N GLY A 67 12.28 8.03 -9.29
CA GLY A 67 12.29 9.49 -9.27
C GLY A 67 12.73 10.05 -7.92
#